data_AF-A0A3M7PL62-F1
#
_entry.id   AF-A0A3M7PL62-F1
#
_cell.length_a   1.000
_cell.length_b   1.000
_cell.length_c   1.000
_cell.angle_alpha   90.00
_cell.angle_beta   90.00
_cell.angle_gamma   90.00
#
_symmetry.space_group_name_H-M   'P 1'
#
loop_
_entity.id
_entity.type
_entity.pdbx_description
1 polymer ?
#
loop_
_entity_poly.entity_id
_entity_poly.type
_entity_poly.pdbx_seq_one_letter_code
_entity_poly.pdbx_strand_id
1 'polypeptide(L)'
;TKNNTRWNSIFYMLQSLAKLSNSEIESILLAGKKKFKKQRKNSENDNKFTYEEREKMNELILILKELEICTDILEGDEITISRILPTLFTVIMKIDLKSNHEALMAKDKTIKNKIFYFENVSKKLIASIKKRFEDIFDETIYNIAAMLDPNYGTIWIKPENKQSWISKLKSMSESWKDASKSKRKNRSPTSN
;
A
#
# COMPACT_ATOMS: atom_id res chain seq x y z
N THR A 1 14.21 14.15 -12.25
CA THR A 1 13.58 13.20 -13.18
C THR A 1 13.06 12.02 -12.38
N LYS A 2 11.74 11.99 -12.12
CA LYS A 2 11.08 10.91 -11.36
C LYS A 2 11.24 9.58 -12.10
N ASN A 3 11.75 8.56 -11.41
CA ASN A 3 11.93 7.19 -11.91
C ASN A 3 10.59 6.42 -12.09
N ASN A 4 9.46 7.12 -12.35
CA ASN A 4 8.11 6.57 -12.29
C ASN A 4 7.87 5.38 -13.21
N THR A 5 8.51 5.31 -14.37
CA THR A 5 8.21 4.29 -15.40
C THR A 5 8.93 2.96 -15.23
N ARG A 6 10.06 2.89 -14.50
CA ARG A 6 10.85 1.64 -14.44
C ARG A 6 10.23 0.58 -13.54
N TRP A 7 9.60 1.00 -12.45
CA TRP A 7 9.07 0.08 -11.42
C TRP A 7 7.55 -0.13 -11.50
N ASN A 8 6.83 0.71 -12.26
CA ASN A 8 5.36 0.69 -12.39
C ASN A 8 4.86 0.35 -13.83
N SER A 9 5.70 -0.29 -14.65
CA SER A 9 5.39 -0.57 -16.07
C SER A 9 4.10 -1.37 -16.28
N ILE A 10 3.84 -2.38 -15.43
CA ILE A 10 2.62 -3.20 -15.47
C ILE A 10 1.40 -2.35 -15.17
N PHE A 11 1.47 -1.48 -14.17
CA PHE A 11 0.36 -0.63 -13.79
C PHE A 11 -0.03 0.35 -14.91
N TYR A 12 0.96 1.03 -15.52
CA TYR A 12 0.70 1.93 -16.64
C TYR A 12 0.21 1.21 -17.89
N MET A 13 0.68 -0.02 -18.13
CA MET A 13 0.16 -0.87 -19.20
C MET A 13 -1.33 -1.18 -18.99
N LEU A 14 -1.71 -1.61 -17.79
CA LEU A 14 -3.11 -1.92 -17.46
C LEU A 14 -4.00 -0.67 -17.52
N GLN A 15 -3.53 0.48 -17.01
CA GLN A 15 -4.28 1.73 -17.16
C GLN A 15 -4.50 2.11 -18.63
N SER A 16 -3.47 1.94 -19.46
CA SER A 16 -3.56 2.25 -20.90
C SER A 16 -4.55 1.31 -21.59
N LEU A 17 -4.54 0.03 -21.24
CA LEU A 17 -5.50 -0.95 -21.76
C LEU A 17 -6.93 -0.66 -21.28
N ALA A 18 -7.11 -0.22 -20.03
CA ALA A 18 -8.41 0.12 -19.49
C ALA A 18 -9.07 1.32 -20.17
N LYS A 19 -8.27 2.26 -20.70
CA LYS A 19 -8.75 3.43 -21.47
C LYS A 19 -9.32 3.06 -22.84
N LEU A 20 -8.93 1.91 -23.40
CA LEU A 20 -9.43 1.46 -24.69
C LEU A 20 -10.87 0.95 -24.56
N SER A 21 -11.70 1.29 -25.53
CA SER A 21 -13.03 0.71 -25.71
C SER A 21 -12.93 -0.75 -26.14
N ASN A 22 -14.00 -1.53 -25.91
CA ASN A 22 -14.03 -2.93 -26.31
C ASN A 22 -13.88 -3.10 -27.84
N SER A 23 -14.41 -2.17 -28.64
CA SER A 23 -14.27 -2.19 -30.10
C SER A 23 -12.82 -1.95 -30.56
N GLU A 24 -12.08 -1.09 -29.88
CA GLU A 24 -10.65 -0.88 -30.14
C GLU A 24 -9.81 -2.12 -29.78
N ILE A 25 -10.09 -2.74 -28.63
CA ILE A 25 -9.41 -3.97 -28.20
C ILE A 25 -9.68 -5.10 -29.20
N GLU A 26 -10.94 -5.30 -29.61
CA GLU A 26 -11.31 -6.29 -30.62
C GLU A 26 -10.60 -6.02 -31.96
N SER A 27 -10.53 -4.75 -32.39
CA SER A 27 -9.83 -4.35 -33.61
C SER A 27 -8.33 -4.69 -33.56
N ILE A 28 -7.68 -4.44 -32.42
CA ILE A 28 -6.27 -4.78 -32.18
C ILE A 28 -6.05 -6.31 -32.22
N LEU A 29 -6.92 -7.08 -31.55
CA LEU A 29 -6.85 -8.54 -31.53
C LEU A 29 -7.04 -9.14 -32.94
N LEU A 30 -7.97 -8.59 -33.72
CA LEU A 30 -8.21 -8.98 -35.11
C LEU A 30 -7.05 -8.60 -36.04
N ALA A 31 -6.45 -7.41 -35.85
CA ALA A 31 -5.29 -6.97 -36.61
C ALA A 31 -4.06 -7.86 -36.35
N GLY A 32 -3.83 -8.25 -35.09
CA GLY A 32 -2.78 -9.20 -34.71
C GLY A 32 -2.91 -10.55 -35.42
N LYS A 33 -4.13 -11.10 -35.50
CA LYS A 33 -4.37 -12.38 -36.20
C LYS A 33 -3.99 -12.35 -37.68
N LYS A 34 -4.20 -11.22 -38.39
CA LYS A 34 -3.81 -11.11 -39.83
C LYS A 34 -2.30 -11.25 -40.04
N LYS A 35 -1.46 -10.85 -39.07
CA LYS A 35 0.00 -11.04 -39.10
C LYS A 35 0.46 -12.46 -38.72
N PHE A 36 -0.31 -13.19 -37.89
CA PHE A 36 0.05 -14.52 -37.37
C PHE A 36 -0.76 -15.69 -37.96
N LYS A 37 -1.48 -15.47 -39.06
CA LYS A 37 -2.38 -16.43 -39.73
C LYS A 37 -1.74 -17.77 -40.16
N LYS A 38 -0.42 -17.95 -40.06
CA LYS A 38 0.26 -19.22 -40.34
C LYS A 38 0.25 -20.24 -39.19
N GLN A 39 -0.15 -19.89 -37.96
CA GLN A 39 0.06 -20.76 -36.79
C GLN A 39 -1.16 -21.19 -35.96
N ARG A 40 -2.38 -20.72 -36.21
CA ARG A 40 -3.55 -21.12 -35.40
C ARG A 40 -4.78 -21.45 -36.25
N LYS A 41 -4.93 -22.73 -36.58
CA LYS A 41 -6.24 -23.35 -36.86
C LYS A 41 -6.84 -23.69 -35.50
N ASN A 42 -8.11 -23.32 -35.27
CA ASN A 42 -8.91 -23.59 -34.06
C ASN A 42 -8.77 -22.56 -32.92
N SER A 43 -9.47 -21.43 -33.04
CA SER A 43 -10.43 -20.97 -32.01
C SER A 43 -11.19 -19.73 -32.52
N GLU A 44 -12.46 -19.95 -32.88
CA GLU A 44 -13.36 -18.87 -33.34
C GLU A 44 -14.03 -18.13 -32.17
N ASN A 45 -13.93 -18.64 -30.93
CA ASN A 45 -14.60 -18.06 -29.75
C ASN A 45 -13.70 -17.30 -28.75
N ASP A 46 -12.37 -17.33 -28.86
CA ASP A 46 -11.45 -16.75 -27.83
C ASP A 46 -11.19 -15.23 -27.98
N ASN A 47 -11.96 -14.52 -28.81
CA ASN A 47 -11.55 -13.22 -29.32
C ASN A 47 -12.22 -12.00 -28.68
N LYS A 48 -13.00 -12.19 -27.62
CA LYS A 48 -13.72 -11.11 -26.98
C LYS A 48 -13.15 -10.86 -25.60
N PHE A 49 -12.71 -9.62 -25.36
CA PHE A 49 -12.41 -9.14 -24.03
C PHE A 49 -13.73 -9.04 -23.26
N THR A 50 -13.96 -10.02 -22.40
CA THR A 50 -15.23 -10.19 -21.70
C THR A 50 -15.42 -9.11 -20.64
N TYR A 51 -16.68 -8.91 -20.24
CA TYR A 51 -17.01 -8.01 -19.14
C TYR A 51 -16.29 -8.42 -17.84
N GLU A 52 -16.21 -9.72 -17.56
CA GLU A 52 -15.52 -10.27 -16.39
C GLU A 52 -14.00 -10.00 -16.43
N GLU A 53 -13.35 -10.13 -17.59
CA GLU A 53 -11.93 -9.78 -17.74
C GLU A 53 -11.68 -8.28 -17.53
N ARG A 54 -12.61 -7.43 -17.93
CA ARG A 54 -12.56 -5.99 -17.66
C ARG A 54 -12.73 -5.69 -16.17
N GLU A 55 -13.64 -6.36 -15.47
CA GLU A 55 -13.80 -6.23 -14.02
C GLU A 55 -12.55 -6.68 -13.27
N LYS A 56 -11.99 -7.83 -13.63
CA LYS A 56 -10.70 -8.32 -13.12
C LYS A 56 -9.59 -7.29 -13.32
N MET A 57 -9.44 -6.78 -14.54
CA MET A 57 -8.43 -5.76 -14.83
C MET A 57 -8.62 -4.50 -13.97
N ASN A 58 -9.85 -4.02 -13.84
CA ASN A 58 -10.16 -2.84 -13.03
C ASN A 58 -9.86 -3.08 -11.54
N GLU A 59 -10.18 -4.25 -11.00
CA GLU A 59 -9.82 -4.61 -9.62
C GLU A 59 -8.30 -4.63 -9.42
N LEU A 60 -7.55 -5.22 -10.36
CA LEU A 60 -6.10 -5.23 -10.30
C LEU A 60 -5.50 -3.80 -10.38
N ILE A 61 -6.05 -2.93 -11.22
CA ILE A 61 -5.66 -1.52 -11.29
C ILE A 61 -5.91 -0.83 -9.94
N LEU A 62 -7.03 -1.09 -9.27
CA LEU A 62 -7.32 -0.51 -7.96
C LEU A 62 -6.28 -0.95 -6.91
N ILE A 63 -5.91 -2.24 -6.89
CA ILE A 63 -4.85 -2.74 -6.00
C ILE A 63 -3.53 -2.02 -6.27
N LEU A 64 -3.10 -1.98 -7.53
CA LEU A 64 -1.82 -1.40 -7.92
C LEU A 64 -1.77 0.12 -7.74
N LYS A 65 -2.90 0.81 -7.88
CA LYS A 65 -2.99 2.26 -7.67
C LYS A 65 -2.62 2.65 -6.24
N GLU A 66 -3.01 1.85 -5.25
CA GLU A 66 -2.64 2.13 -3.86
C GLU A 66 -1.12 2.01 -3.62
N LEU A 67 -0.45 1.11 -4.36
CA LEU A 67 1.01 1.05 -4.36
C LEU A 67 1.65 2.28 -5.03
N GLU A 68 1.10 2.75 -6.15
CA GLU A 68 1.56 3.98 -6.81
C GLU A 68 1.43 5.19 -5.86
N ILE A 69 0.27 5.35 -5.21
CA ILE A 69 0.05 6.43 -4.23
C ILE A 69 1.08 6.34 -3.09
N CYS A 70 1.32 5.14 -2.58
CA CYS A 70 2.34 4.91 -1.55
C CYS A 70 3.73 5.36 -2.03
N THR A 71 4.12 4.96 -3.25
CA THR A 71 5.38 5.39 -3.86
C THR A 71 5.45 6.91 -4.02
N ASP A 72 4.41 7.55 -4.55
CA ASP A 72 4.40 9.01 -4.72
C ASP A 72 4.52 9.77 -3.40
N ILE A 73 3.90 9.25 -2.33
CA ILE A 73 4.02 9.82 -0.97
C ILE A 73 5.44 9.62 -0.42
N LEU A 74 6.07 8.47 -0.70
CA LEU A 74 7.39 8.08 -0.17
C LEU A 74 8.58 8.44 -1.06
N GLU A 75 8.35 9.03 -2.23
CA GLU A 75 9.37 9.60 -3.12
C GLU A 75 9.28 11.13 -3.29
N GLY A 76 8.31 11.80 -2.65
CA GLY A 76 8.18 13.26 -2.64
C GLY A 76 9.34 14.00 -1.95
N ASP A 77 9.51 15.27 -2.30
CA ASP A 77 10.67 16.08 -1.88
C ASP A 77 10.65 16.46 -0.39
N GLU A 78 9.49 16.42 0.28
CA GLU A 78 9.30 16.82 1.69
C GLU A 78 8.90 15.64 2.59
N ILE A 79 9.57 14.49 2.45
CA ILE A 79 9.25 13.33 3.27
C ILE A 79 10.02 13.36 4.57
N THR A 80 9.26 13.23 5.65
CA THR A 80 9.78 12.95 6.98
C THR A 80 9.63 11.46 7.32
N ILE A 81 10.52 10.95 8.16
CA ILE A 81 10.49 9.57 8.66
C ILE A 81 9.15 9.21 9.33
N SER A 82 8.44 10.21 9.88
CA SER A 82 7.10 10.06 10.46
C SER A 82 6.02 9.61 9.46
N ARG A 83 6.21 9.84 8.16
CA ARG A 83 5.24 9.45 7.12
C ARG A 83 5.32 7.97 6.74
N ILE A 84 6.44 7.31 7.03
CA ILE A 84 6.75 5.99 6.49
C ILE A 84 5.78 4.93 7.02
N LEU A 85 5.67 4.79 8.35
CA LEU A 85 4.75 3.80 8.93
C LEU A 85 3.28 4.07 8.60
N PRO A 86 2.73 5.29 8.78
CA PRO A 86 1.34 5.57 8.43
C PRO A 86 1.02 5.21 6.97
N THR A 87 1.93 5.50 6.05
CA THR A 87 1.76 5.19 4.63
C THR A 87 1.77 3.68 4.38
N LEU A 88 2.73 2.95 4.97
CA LEU A 88 2.80 1.49 4.85
C LEU A 88 1.59 0.77 5.46
N PHE A 89 1.10 1.21 6.62
CA PHE A 89 -0.11 0.64 7.22
C PHE A 89 -1.36 0.94 6.40
N THR A 90 -1.45 2.18 5.87
CA THR A 90 -2.58 2.58 5.01
C THR A 90 -2.61 1.74 3.74
N VAL A 91 -1.47 1.55 3.07
CA VAL A 91 -1.44 0.76 1.82
C VAL A 91 -1.78 -0.72 2.08
N ILE A 92 -1.28 -1.30 3.17
CA ILE A 92 -1.64 -2.67 3.57
C ILE A 92 -3.14 -2.79 3.81
N MET A 93 -3.74 -1.85 4.55
CA MET A 93 -5.17 -1.85 4.84
C MET A 93 -6.02 -1.72 3.56
N LYS A 94 -5.61 -0.87 2.63
CA LYS A 94 -6.38 -0.63 1.40
C LYS A 94 -6.25 -1.75 0.35
N ILE A 95 -5.08 -2.40 0.28
CA ILE A 95 -4.85 -3.59 -0.58
C ILE A 95 -5.58 -4.82 -0.01
N ASP A 96 -5.83 -4.86 1.30
CA ASP A 96 -6.65 -5.88 1.93
C ASP A 96 -8.14 -5.67 1.59
N LEU A 97 -8.49 -6.06 0.37
CA LEU A 97 -9.80 -5.81 -0.23
C LEU A 97 -10.95 -6.34 0.62
N LYS A 98 -10.76 -7.49 1.28
CA LYS A 98 -11.77 -8.13 2.11
C LYS A 98 -11.98 -7.35 3.41
N SER A 99 -10.91 -7.12 4.18
CA SER A 99 -11.03 -6.36 5.43
C SER A 99 -11.48 -4.91 5.20
N ASN A 100 -11.06 -4.29 4.10
CA ASN A 100 -11.52 -2.97 3.72
C ASN A 100 -13.01 -2.96 3.35
N HIS A 101 -13.47 -3.94 2.57
CA HIS A 101 -14.89 -4.07 2.24
C HIS A 101 -15.74 -4.37 3.48
N GLU A 102 -15.32 -5.27 4.35
CA GLU A 102 -15.99 -5.54 5.63
C GLU A 102 -16.07 -4.29 6.52
N ALA A 103 -15.00 -3.48 6.56
CA ALA A 103 -15.01 -2.21 7.29
C ALA A 103 -15.98 -1.18 6.66
N LEU A 104 -16.15 -1.19 5.33
CA LEU A 104 -17.13 -0.36 4.63
C LEU A 104 -18.56 -0.86 4.88
N MET A 105 -18.80 -2.18 4.85
CA MET A 105 -20.09 -2.80 5.21
C MET A 105 -20.54 -2.41 6.63
N ALA A 106 -19.61 -2.40 7.58
CA ALA A 106 -19.89 -2.04 8.96
C ALA A 106 -20.36 -0.58 9.09
N LYS A 107 -19.95 0.29 8.17
CA LYS A 107 -20.33 1.72 8.12
C LYS A 107 -21.58 1.96 7.27
N ASP A 108 -21.74 1.22 6.18
CA ASP A 108 -22.85 1.36 5.23
C ASP A 108 -23.40 -0.01 4.82
N LYS A 109 -24.61 -0.30 5.30
CA LYS A 109 -25.32 -1.57 5.08
C LYS A 109 -25.90 -1.71 3.67
N THR A 110 -25.86 -0.67 2.84
CA THR A 110 -26.43 -0.68 1.48
C THR A 110 -25.51 -1.31 0.44
N ILE A 111 -24.22 -1.40 0.75
CA ILE A 111 -23.23 -1.99 -0.14
C ILE A 111 -23.47 -3.53 -0.12
N LYS A 112 -23.50 -4.15 -1.30
CA LYS A 112 -23.74 -5.60 -1.47
C LYS A 112 -22.42 -6.39 -1.44
N ASN A 113 -22.52 -7.70 -1.23
CA ASN A 113 -21.39 -8.64 -1.36
C ASN A 113 -20.68 -8.45 -2.70
N LYS A 114 -19.39 -8.10 -2.64
CA LYS A 114 -18.52 -7.96 -3.81
C LYS A 114 -17.68 -9.23 -4.01
N ILE A 115 -17.54 -9.68 -5.26
CA ILE A 115 -16.59 -10.74 -5.62
C ILE A 115 -15.19 -10.12 -5.72
N PHE A 116 -14.21 -10.74 -5.06
CA PHE A 116 -12.81 -10.34 -5.13
C PHE A 116 -12.02 -11.36 -5.95
N TYR A 117 -11.69 -11.02 -7.20
CA TYR A 117 -10.99 -11.94 -8.08
C TYR A 117 -9.51 -12.08 -7.71
N PHE A 118 -8.93 -11.07 -7.06
CA PHE A 118 -7.50 -10.98 -6.76
C PHE A 118 -7.14 -11.12 -5.28
N GLU A 119 -7.99 -11.77 -4.46
CA GLU A 119 -7.75 -11.94 -3.02
C GLU A 119 -6.36 -12.56 -2.72
N ASN A 120 -5.99 -13.61 -3.46
CA ASN A 120 -4.68 -14.25 -3.31
C ASN A 120 -3.51 -13.34 -3.68
N VAL A 121 -3.69 -12.47 -4.68
CA VAL A 121 -2.68 -11.48 -5.07
C VAL A 121 -2.55 -10.42 -3.99
N SER A 122 -3.66 -9.88 -3.47
CA SER A 122 -3.66 -8.96 -2.34
C SER A 122 -2.93 -9.54 -1.12
N LYS A 123 -3.25 -10.79 -0.74
CA LYS A 123 -2.58 -11.48 0.38
C LYS A 123 -1.07 -11.63 0.17
N LYS A 124 -0.65 -12.04 -1.03
CA LYS A 124 0.78 -12.16 -1.37
C LYS A 124 1.49 -10.81 -1.38
N LEU A 125 0.85 -9.76 -1.89
CA LEU A 125 1.40 -8.40 -1.87
C LEU A 125 1.58 -7.90 -0.44
N ILE A 126 0.57 -8.06 0.42
CA ILE A 126 0.66 -7.68 1.84
C ILE A 126 1.81 -8.43 2.53
N ALA A 127 1.91 -9.74 2.31
CA ALA A 127 3.01 -10.54 2.87
C ALA A 127 4.37 -10.05 2.36
N SER A 128 4.47 -9.71 1.07
CA SER A 128 5.71 -9.18 0.50
C SER A 128 6.08 -7.81 1.05
N ILE A 129 5.11 -6.91 1.26
CA ILE A 129 5.35 -5.59 1.87
C ILE A 129 5.85 -5.78 3.30
N LYS A 130 5.15 -6.59 4.09
CA LYS A 130 5.54 -6.87 5.49
C LYS A 130 6.94 -7.43 5.59
N LYS A 131 7.28 -8.40 4.73
CA LYS A 131 8.62 -9.00 4.69
C LYS A 131 9.70 -8.00 4.25
N ARG A 132 9.41 -7.13 3.28
CA ARG A 132 10.40 -6.18 2.75
C ARG A 132 10.73 -5.05 3.73
N PHE A 133 9.76 -4.68 4.57
CA PHE A 133 9.88 -3.58 5.53
C PHE A 133 9.80 -4.06 6.97
N GLU A 134 10.11 -5.34 7.22
CA GLU A 134 10.01 -5.98 8.54
C GLU A 134 10.76 -5.17 9.60
N ASP A 135 12.00 -4.81 9.29
CA ASP A 135 12.87 -4.01 10.17
C ASP A 135 12.25 -2.66 10.52
N ILE A 136 11.55 -2.02 9.58
CA ILE A 136 10.94 -0.70 9.78
C ILE A 136 9.72 -0.78 10.70
N PHE A 137 8.92 -1.84 10.62
CA PHE A 137 7.70 -1.98 11.41
C PHE A 137 7.99 -2.03 12.91
N ASP A 138 9.08 -2.69 13.31
CA ASP A 138 9.46 -2.86 14.71
C ASP A 138 10.45 -1.80 15.20
N GLU A 139 11.04 -1.02 14.30
CA GLU A 139 12.03 -0.03 14.65
C GLU A 139 11.42 1.14 15.43
N THR A 140 12.03 1.42 16.57
CA THR A 140 11.48 2.34 17.56
C THR A 140 11.49 3.79 17.05
N ILE A 141 12.47 4.17 16.22
CA ILE A 141 12.58 5.52 15.68
C ILE A 141 11.38 5.85 14.79
N TYR A 142 11.01 4.95 13.88
CA TYR A 142 9.88 5.14 12.98
C TYR A 142 8.55 5.22 13.75
N ASN A 143 8.39 4.34 14.75
CA ASN A 143 7.20 4.33 15.60
C ASN A 143 7.05 5.64 16.39
N ILE A 144 8.12 6.12 17.04
CA ILE A 144 8.09 7.38 17.77
C ILE A 144 7.82 8.55 16.83
N ALA A 145 8.51 8.62 15.70
CA ALA A 145 8.34 9.71 14.74
C ALA A 145 6.90 9.79 14.23
N ALA A 146 6.30 8.66 13.85
CA ALA A 146 4.92 8.61 13.39
C ALA A 146 3.90 8.96 14.49
N MET A 147 4.16 8.58 15.74
CA MET A 147 3.26 8.86 16.86
C MET A 147 3.33 10.31 17.36
N LEU A 148 4.48 10.96 17.23
CA LEU A 148 4.67 12.36 17.63
C LEU A 148 4.31 13.36 16.54
N ASP A 149 4.09 12.89 15.30
CA ASP A 149 3.65 13.74 14.21
C ASP A 149 2.16 14.12 14.37
N PRO A 150 1.83 15.42 14.44
CA PRO A 150 0.44 15.88 14.65
C PRO A 150 -0.51 15.47 13.52
N ASN A 151 0.00 15.16 12.33
CA ASN A 151 -0.83 14.75 11.18
C ASN A 151 -1.31 13.30 11.31
N TYR A 152 -0.59 12.45 12.04
CA TYR A 152 -0.86 11.02 12.10
C TYR A 152 -1.22 10.53 13.51
N GLY A 153 -0.41 10.91 14.49
CA GLY A 153 -0.52 10.42 15.87
C GLY A 153 -0.66 8.90 15.92
N THR A 154 -1.79 8.43 16.46
CA THR A 154 -2.09 7.00 16.61
C THR A 154 -3.12 6.45 15.62
N ILE A 155 -3.57 7.25 14.63
CA ILE A 155 -4.71 6.90 13.77
C ILE A 155 -4.42 5.68 12.89
N TRP A 156 -3.15 5.49 12.51
CA TRP A 156 -2.69 4.39 11.67
C TRP A 156 -2.48 3.07 12.43
N ILE A 157 -2.51 3.09 13.77
CA ILE A 157 -2.34 1.90 14.61
C ILE A 157 -3.69 1.23 14.78
N LYS A 158 -3.74 -0.11 14.62
CA LYS A 158 -4.94 -0.89 14.92
C LYS A 158 -5.41 -0.65 16.35
N PRO A 159 -6.73 -0.55 16.62
CA PRO A 159 -7.25 -0.26 17.96
C PRO A 159 -6.71 -1.19 19.05
N GLU A 160 -6.58 -2.48 18.74
CA GLU A 160 -6.07 -3.53 19.62
C GLU A 160 -4.62 -3.27 20.09
N ASN A 161 -3.80 -2.68 19.22
CA ASN A 161 -2.37 -2.48 19.47
C ASN A 161 -2.07 -1.10 20.09
N LYS A 162 -3.03 -0.19 20.06
CA LYS A 162 -2.85 1.21 20.48
C LYS A 162 -2.41 1.32 21.93
N GLN A 163 -3.02 0.55 22.84
CA GLN A 163 -2.69 0.61 24.26
C GLN A 163 -1.29 0.08 24.58
N SER A 164 -0.85 -0.98 23.88
CA SER A 164 0.50 -1.53 24.01
C SER A 164 1.57 -0.49 23.65
N TRP A 165 1.37 0.21 22.53
CA TRP A 165 2.29 1.26 22.07
C TRP A 165 2.30 2.49 22.98
N ILE A 166 1.14 2.91 23.50
CA ILE A 166 1.07 4.00 24.48
C ILE A 166 1.86 3.66 25.75
N SER A 167 1.74 2.43 26.25
CA SER A 167 2.52 1.96 27.41
C SER A 167 4.02 1.93 27.11
N LYS A 168 4.42 1.47 25.91
CA LYS A 168 5.83 1.49 25.47
C LYS A 168 6.39 2.90 25.36
N LEU A 169 5.63 3.86 24.85
CA LEU A 169 6.04 5.27 24.82
C LEU A 169 6.23 5.86 26.22
N LYS A 170 5.31 5.54 27.15
CA LYS A 170 5.40 6.03 28.53
C LYS A 170 6.67 5.52 29.22
N SER A 171 6.96 4.22 29.13
CA SER A 171 8.16 3.63 29.74
C SER A 171 9.45 4.19 29.14
N MET A 172 9.49 4.44 27.83
CA MET A 172 10.61 5.11 27.18
C MET A 172 10.81 6.55 27.69
N SER A 173 9.71 7.29 27.85
CA SER A 173 9.78 8.67 28.37
C SER A 173 10.34 8.74 29.79
N GLU A 174 10.01 7.74 30.62
CA GLU A 174 10.49 7.61 32.00
C GLU A 174 11.99 7.28 32.02
N SER A 175 12.41 6.30 31.20
CA SER A 175 13.83 5.97 31.02
C SER A 175 14.69 7.18 30.60
N TRP A 176 14.18 8.02 29.69
CA TRP A 176 14.88 9.23 29.27
C TRP A 176 14.94 10.31 30.35
N LYS A 177 13.88 10.44 31.17
CA LYS A 177 13.90 11.33 32.35
C LYS A 177 14.94 10.88 33.37
N ASP A 178 15.12 9.59 33.55
CA ASP A 178 16.11 9.06 34.50
C ASP A 178 17.55 9.19 33.98
N ALA A 179 17.77 8.92 32.68
CA ALA A 179 19.07 9.12 32.03
C ALA A 179 19.51 10.60 32.00
N SER A 180 18.56 11.53 31.83
CA SER A 180 18.86 12.97 31.86
C SER A 180 19.14 13.49 33.27
N LYS A 181 18.48 12.95 34.30
CA LYS A 181 18.79 13.24 35.71
C LYS A 181 20.16 12.72 36.13
N SER A 182 20.57 11.52 35.68
CA SER A 182 21.90 10.97 36.02
C SER A 182 23.04 11.78 35.37
N LYS A 183 22.86 12.23 34.11
CA LYS A 183 23.84 13.11 33.44
C LYS A 183 23.96 14.49 34.09
N ARG A 184 22.89 15.03 34.70
CA ARG A 184 22.95 16.29 35.46
C ARG A 184 23.70 16.14 36.79
N LYS A 185 23.59 14.99 37.47
CA LYS A 185 24.37 14.71 38.70
C LYS A 185 25.87 14.58 38.46
N ASN A 186 26.29 14.13 37.28
CA ASN A 186 27.71 13.99 36.93
C ASN A 186 28.35 15.28 36.38
N ARG A 187 27.57 16.36 36.25
CA ARG A 187 28.05 17.70 35.89
C ARG A 187 28.01 18.60 37.13
N SER A 188 28.67 18.19 38.20
CA SER A 188 29.03 19.11 39.29
C SER A 188 30.11 20.07 38.78
N PRO A 189 30.13 21.35 39.19
CA PRO A 189 31.13 22.29 38.72
C PRO A 189 32.50 21.88 39.27
N THR A 190 33.50 21.75 38.41
CA THR A 190 34.90 21.90 38.84
C THR A 190 35.05 23.34 39.34
N SER A 191 35.07 23.48 40.66
CA SER A 191 35.45 24.71 41.35
C SER A 191 36.91 25.02 41.03
N ASN A 192 37.15 26.14 40.33
CA ASN A 192 38.43 26.84 40.31
C ASN A 192 38.56 27.72 41.54
#